data_AF-A0A7R9HHH3-F1
#
_entry.id   AF-A0A7R9HHH3-F1
#
_cell.length_a   1.000
_cell.length_b   1.000
_cell.length_c   1.000
_cell.angle_alpha   90.00
_cell.angle_beta   90.00
_cell.angle_gamma   90.00
#
_symmetry.space_group_name_H-M   'P 1'
#
loop_
_entity.id
_entity.type
_entity.pdbx_description
1 polymer ?
#
loop_
_entity_poly.entity_id
_entity_poly.type
_entity_poly.pdbx_seq_one_letter_code
_entity_poly.pdbx_strand_id
1 'polypeptide(L)'
;MAGAISRSRACDFCLLGHVKGIVCIQHHDTREHLCNIITLLKTYFFLQIVAVTHFMDCSIIYGSSKQQTDSLREWKGGRLRMEYRHGKGFPPSSTNKSSICDSRVNQNPQLTILHVVLIREHNRVAGYLNKLNPHWDDNKLFHEARKIVIAEHQHISYYEWLPIFL
;
A
#
# COMPACT_ATOMS: atom_id res chain seq x y z
N MET A 1 24.84 -3.40 -8.17
CA MET A 1 24.42 -2.99 -6.82
C MET A 1 24.41 -1.46 -6.78
N ALA A 2 23.25 -0.84 -7.01
CA ALA A 2 23.11 0.61 -6.93
C ALA A 2 22.67 0.98 -5.51
N GLY A 3 23.55 1.67 -4.76
CA GLY A 3 23.27 2.11 -3.41
C GLY A 3 22.29 3.27 -3.41
N ALA A 4 21.15 3.11 -2.72
CA ALA A 4 20.25 4.21 -2.42
C ALA A 4 20.94 5.16 -1.41
N ILE A 5 21.14 6.42 -1.79
CA ILE A 5 21.71 7.44 -0.91
C ILE A 5 20.55 8.19 -0.27
N SER A 6 20.23 7.91 1.01
CA SER A 6 19.40 8.80 1.81
C SER A 6 20.29 9.93 2.34
N ARG A 7 20.13 11.16 1.82
CA ARG A 7 20.79 12.32 2.41
C ARG A 7 19.92 12.83 3.55
N SER A 8 20.39 12.67 4.79
CA SER A 8 19.91 13.44 5.94
C SER A 8 20.57 14.81 5.87
N ARG A 9 19.94 15.80 5.22
CA ARG A 9 20.33 17.20 5.44
C ARG A 9 19.60 17.69 6.68
N ALA A 10 20.32 17.83 7.79
CA ALA A 10 19.88 18.74 8.84
C ALA A 10 19.85 20.15 8.23
N CYS A 11 18.73 20.85 8.36
CA CYS A 11 18.60 22.22 7.89
C CYS A 11 19.50 23.16 8.70
N ASP A 12 20.73 23.41 8.23
CA ASP A 12 21.57 24.50 8.73
C ASP A 12 21.12 25.83 8.10
N PHE A 13 20.01 26.39 8.59
CA PHE A 13 19.65 27.78 8.33
C PHE A 13 19.99 28.61 9.58
N CYS A 14 21.27 28.93 9.72
CA CYS A 14 21.78 29.75 10.81
C CYS A 14 21.67 31.23 10.39
N LEU A 15 20.63 31.93 10.84
CA LEU A 15 20.61 33.39 10.83
C LEU A 15 20.86 33.91 12.24
N LEU A 16 21.90 34.75 12.30
CA LEU A 16 22.46 35.51 13.40
C LEU A 16 21.44 36.00 14.45
N GLY A 17 21.78 35.78 15.72
CA GLY A 17 21.34 36.63 16.83
C GLY A 17 20.24 36.08 17.74
N HIS A 18 20.68 35.47 18.86
CA HIS A 18 20.09 35.72 20.18
C HIS A 18 18.67 35.20 20.53
N VAL A 19 18.26 33.98 20.13
CA VAL A 19 17.05 33.33 20.72
C VAL A 19 17.33 31.87 21.14
N LYS A 20 17.08 31.56 22.42
CA LYS A 20 17.11 30.20 22.96
C LYS A 20 16.01 29.36 22.31
N GLY A 21 16.40 28.22 21.73
CA GLY A 21 15.54 27.06 21.50
C GLY A 21 14.84 27.04 20.14
N ILE A 22 15.56 26.60 19.10
CA ILE A 22 14.92 26.18 17.84
C ILE A 22 14.45 24.74 18.06
N VAL A 23 13.13 24.54 18.15
CA VAL A 23 12.52 23.21 18.02
C VAL A 23 12.24 23.00 16.54
N CYS A 24 13.06 22.20 15.86
CA CYS A 24 12.79 21.78 14.49
C CYS A 24 11.88 20.55 14.49
N ILE A 25 10.87 20.54 13.61
CA ILE A 25 10.11 19.34 13.29
C ILE A 25 11.03 18.41 12.48
N GLN A 26 11.07 17.12 12.83
CA GLN A 26 11.83 16.14 12.07
C GLN A 26 11.26 16.02 10.65
N HIS A 27 12.09 16.26 9.64
CA HIS A 27 11.77 16.08 8.23
C HIS A 27 12.79 15.12 7.61
N HIS A 28 12.30 14.17 6.81
CA HIS A 28 13.14 13.26 6.04
C HIS A 28 12.87 13.46 4.56
N ASP A 29 13.93 13.74 3.79
CA ASP A 29 13.82 13.87 2.35
C ASP A 29 13.46 12.52 1.72
N THR A 30 12.53 12.55 0.77
CA THR A 30 12.08 11.37 0.02
C THR A 30 13.23 10.76 -0.78
N ARG A 31 13.20 9.43 -0.99
CA ARG A 31 14.22 8.75 -1.80
C ARG A 31 14.23 9.25 -3.24
N GLU A 32 15.41 9.62 -3.73
CA GLU A 32 15.65 10.08 -5.08
C GLU A 32 16.38 9.01 -5.91
N HIS A 33 16.07 8.92 -7.20
CA HIS A 33 16.82 8.07 -8.13
C HIS A 33 17.68 8.96 -9.05
N LEU A 34 18.97 8.61 -9.20
CA LEU A 34 19.83 9.26 -10.19
C LEU A 34 19.59 8.62 -11.56
N CYS A 35 19.07 9.40 -12.51
CA CYS A 35 18.93 8.99 -13.90
C CYS A 35 20.10 9.56 -14.72
N ASN A 36 21.04 8.71 -15.14
CA ASN A 36 22.15 9.10 -16.00
C ASN A 36 21.72 9.07 -17.48
N ILE A 37 20.98 10.08 -17.94
CA ILE A 37 20.57 10.14 -19.36
C ILE A 37 21.57 10.93 -20.23
N ILE A 38 22.46 11.77 -19.67
CA ILE A 38 23.41 12.55 -20.49
C ILE A 38 24.78 12.63 -19.80
N THR A 39 25.72 11.77 -20.22
CA THR A 39 27.11 11.70 -19.70
C THR A 39 28.01 12.84 -20.20
N LEU A 40 27.52 14.07 -20.34
CA LEU A 40 28.35 15.23 -20.75
C LEU A 40 28.02 16.56 -20.07
N LEU A 41 26.92 16.67 -19.34
CA LEU A 41 26.64 17.81 -18.48
C LEU A 41 26.31 17.24 -17.10
N LYS A 42 26.99 17.71 -16.04
CA LYS A 42 26.75 17.32 -14.64
C LYS A 42 25.39 17.85 -14.14
N THR A 43 24.32 17.67 -14.91
CA THR A 43 22.95 18.04 -14.58
C THR A 43 22.26 16.77 -14.07
N TYR A 44 22.26 16.61 -12.74
CA TYR A 44 21.46 15.58 -12.10
C TYR A 44 20.03 16.09 -11.98
N PHE A 45 19.09 15.39 -12.63
CA PHE A 45 17.67 15.62 -12.42
C PHE A 45 17.19 14.67 -11.31
N PHE A 46 16.70 15.25 -10.22
CA PHE A 46 16.21 14.50 -9.07
C PHE A 46 14.71 14.24 -9.25
N LEU A 47 14.35 12.96 -9.27
CA LEU A 47 12.97 12.50 -9.31
C LEU A 47 12.67 11.68 -8.06
N GLN A 48 11.51 11.92 -7.48
CA GLN A 48 10.99 11.12 -6.38
C GLN A 48 10.53 9.75 -6.88
N ILE A 49 10.71 8.71 -6.05
CA ILE A 49 10.32 7.33 -6.38
C ILE A 49 8.96 7.01 -5.77
N VAL A 50 8.06 6.41 -6.56
CA VAL A 50 6.78 5.86 -6.07
C VAL A 50 6.98 4.40 -5.67
N ALA A 51 6.73 4.07 -4.39
CA ALA A 51 6.91 2.73 -3.83
C ALA A 51 5.67 1.82 -4.00
N VAL A 52 4.61 2.33 -4.62
CA VAL A 52 3.30 1.68 -4.81
C VAL A 52 3.00 1.62 -6.31
N THR A 53 2.14 0.69 -6.73
CA THR A 53 1.63 0.66 -8.11
C THR A 53 0.89 1.96 -8.43
N HIS A 54 1.11 2.50 -9.64
CA HIS A 54 0.42 3.71 -10.10
C HIS A 54 -1.04 3.45 -10.49
N PHE A 55 -1.40 2.17 -10.70
CA PHE A 55 -2.74 1.75 -11.07
C PHE A 55 -3.64 1.65 -9.83
N MET A 56 -4.94 1.90 -10.00
CA MET A 56 -5.95 1.58 -8.98
C MET A 56 -6.23 0.08 -8.98
N ASP A 57 -5.30 -0.71 -8.45
CA ASP A 57 -5.31 -2.18 -8.45
C ASP A 57 -5.48 -2.79 -7.05
N CYS A 58 -5.95 -1.99 -6.10
CA CYS A 58 -6.11 -2.39 -4.70
C CYS A 58 -4.81 -2.94 -4.07
N SER A 59 -3.63 -2.47 -4.51
CA SER A 59 -2.33 -2.82 -3.91
C SER A 59 -2.25 -2.51 -2.41
N ILE A 60 -3.11 -1.62 -1.91
CA ILE A 60 -3.33 -1.38 -0.48
C ILE A 60 -3.69 -2.65 0.33
N ILE A 61 -4.37 -3.64 -0.28
CA ILE A 61 -4.71 -4.91 0.39
C ILE A 61 -3.92 -6.10 -0.14
N TYR A 62 -3.48 -6.07 -1.41
CA TYR A 62 -2.76 -7.18 -2.02
C TYR A 62 -1.23 -7.06 -1.90
N GLY A 63 -0.71 -5.90 -1.48
CA GLY A 63 0.72 -5.58 -1.51
C GLY A 63 1.22 -5.21 -2.90
N SER A 64 2.38 -4.58 -2.96
CA SER A 64 3.03 -4.17 -4.22
C SER A 64 4.01 -5.21 -4.77
N SER A 65 4.36 -6.24 -3.98
CA SER A 65 5.23 -7.35 -4.40
C SER A 65 4.55 -8.71 -4.23
N LYS A 66 4.91 -9.67 -5.10
CA LYS A 66 4.38 -11.04 -5.02
C LYS A 66 4.65 -11.69 -3.66
N GLN A 67 5.83 -11.46 -3.09
CA GLN A 67 6.19 -11.97 -1.77
C GLN A 67 5.25 -11.46 -0.67
N GLN A 68 4.88 -10.16 -0.73
CA GLN A 68 3.89 -9.61 0.19
C GLN A 68 2.53 -10.26 -0.04
N THR A 69 2.05 -10.31 -1.29
CA THR A 69 0.78 -10.96 -1.62
C THR A 69 0.71 -12.39 -1.09
N ASP A 70 1.74 -13.20 -1.31
CA ASP A 70 1.79 -14.61 -0.91
C ASP A 70 1.78 -14.78 0.63
N SER A 71 2.39 -13.84 1.36
CA SER A 71 2.36 -13.82 2.84
C SER A 71 0.99 -13.48 3.43
N LEU A 72 0.15 -12.78 2.67
CA LEU A 72 -1.18 -12.33 3.11
C LEU A 72 -2.27 -13.36 2.80
N ARG A 73 -2.00 -14.27 1.87
CA ARG A 73 -2.92 -15.33 1.45
C ARG A 73 -3.03 -16.43 2.51
N GLU A 74 -4.25 -16.90 2.72
CA GLU A 74 -4.53 -18.08 3.55
C GLU A 74 -4.14 -19.37 2.83
N TRP A 75 -4.01 -19.33 1.49
CA TRP A 75 -3.78 -20.49 0.61
C TRP A 75 -4.87 -21.57 0.74
N LYS A 76 -6.08 -21.12 1.05
CA LYS A 76 -7.27 -21.95 1.17
C LYS A 76 -8.48 -21.22 0.61
N GLY A 77 -9.10 -21.79 -0.42
CA GLY A 77 -10.32 -21.27 -1.03
C GLY A 77 -10.19 -19.87 -1.63
N GLY A 78 -8.97 -19.48 -2.05
CA GLY A 78 -8.63 -18.20 -2.63
C GLY A 78 -8.71 -17.03 -1.66
N ARG A 79 -8.59 -17.27 -0.34
CA ARG A 79 -8.84 -16.26 0.70
C ARG A 79 -7.58 -15.53 1.16
N LEU A 80 -7.79 -14.33 1.70
CA LEU A 80 -6.83 -13.56 2.49
C LEU A 80 -6.95 -13.94 3.97
N ARG A 81 -5.81 -13.99 4.67
CA ARG A 81 -5.75 -14.30 6.10
C ARG A 81 -6.53 -13.25 6.90
N MET A 82 -7.34 -13.74 7.84
CA MET A 82 -7.99 -12.90 8.83
C MET A 82 -7.88 -13.54 10.23
N GLU A 83 -7.78 -12.69 11.23
CA GLU A 83 -7.87 -13.03 12.64
C GLU A 83 -9.28 -12.72 13.14
N TYR A 84 -9.92 -13.65 13.84
CA TYR A 84 -11.28 -13.45 14.35
C TYR A 84 -11.24 -12.99 15.79
N ARG A 85 -11.73 -11.77 16.05
CA ARG A 85 -11.89 -11.20 17.39
C ARG A 85 -13.36 -10.91 17.63
N HIS A 86 -13.94 -11.50 18.67
CA HIS A 86 -15.37 -11.35 19.00
C HIS A 86 -16.30 -11.62 17.80
N GLY A 87 -16.01 -12.68 17.03
CA GLY A 87 -16.80 -13.06 15.84
C GLY A 87 -16.62 -12.17 14.61
N LYS A 88 -15.79 -11.12 14.68
CA LYS A 88 -15.49 -10.22 13.56
C LYS A 88 -14.11 -10.53 13.00
N GLY A 89 -13.99 -10.67 11.68
CA GLY A 89 -12.71 -10.88 11.01
C GLY A 89 -11.95 -9.57 10.84
N PHE A 90 -10.69 -9.55 11.27
CA PHE A 90 -9.76 -8.43 11.15
C PHE A 90 -8.50 -8.88 10.41
N PRO A 91 -7.76 -7.96 9.77
CA PRO A 91 -6.42 -8.26 9.28
C PRO A 91 -5.56 -8.83 10.43
N PRO A 92 -4.64 -9.76 10.15
CA PRO A 92 -3.78 -10.32 11.17
C PRO A 92 -2.97 -9.20 11.85
N SER A 93 -2.77 -9.28 13.16
CA SER A 93 -1.86 -8.35 13.83
C SER A 93 -0.41 -8.70 13.51
N SER A 94 0.34 -7.84 12.83
CA SER A 94 1.79 -8.03 12.74
C SER A 94 2.49 -7.48 13.98
N THR A 95 3.46 -8.23 14.49
CA THR A 95 4.41 -7.77 15.52
C THR A 95 5.21 -6.57 15.01
N ASN A 96 5.47 -6.52 13.70
CA ASN A 96 6.08 -5.39 13.00
C ASN A 96 5.02 -4.62 12.22
N LYS A 97 4.62 -3.43 12.69
CA LYS A 97 3.58 -2.58 12.05
C LYS A 97 3.84 -2.29 10.56
N SER A 98 5.08 -2.46 10.10
CA SER A 98 5.52 -2.19 8.72
C SER A 98 5.36 -3.37 7.74
N SER A 99 4.98 -4.57 8.19
CA SER A 99 5.08 -5.80 7.36
C SER A 99 3.77 -6.30 6.75
N ILE A 100 2.64 -5.62 6.95
CA ILE A 100 1.34 -6.01 6.38
C ILE A 100 0.98 -5.01 5.28
N CYS A 101 1.27 -5.38 4.03
CA CYS A 101 0.88 -4.71 2.78
C CYS A 101 1.40 -3.29 2.55
N ASP A 102 1.18 -2.38 3.51
CA ASP A 102 1.50 -0.96 3.51
C ASP A 102 1.77 -0.51 4.96
N SER A 103 2.87 0.21 5.22
CA SER A 103 3.21 0.67 6.57
C SER A 103 2.23 1.70 7.15
N ARG A 104 1.31 2.20 6.32
CA ARG A 104 0.40 3.31 6.64
C ARG A 104 -1.01 2.86 7.04
N VAL A 105 -1.32 1.57 7.01
CA VAL A 105 -2.65 1.02 7.33
C VAL A 105 -3.19 1.48 8.69
N ASN A 106 -2.30 1.72 9.65
CA ASN A 106 -2.62 2.14 11.03
C ASN A 106 -2.38 3.65 11.27
N GLN A 107 -2.37 4.49 10.24
CA GLN A 107 -2.25 5.94 10.43
C GLN A 107 -3.51 6.55 11.05
N ASN A 108 -4.68 6.08 10.64
CA ASN A 108 -5.96 6.60 11.08
C ASN A 108 -7.02 5.47 11.02
N PRO A 109 -7.96 5.40 11.99
CA PRO A 109 -8.94 4.33 12.06
C PRO A 109 -9.88 4.25 10.85
N GLN A 110 -10.23 5.35 10.21
CA GLN A 110 -11.03 5.35 8.98
C GLN A 110 -10.34 4.58 7.85
N LEU A 111 -9.03 4.77 7.67
CA LEU A 111 -8.25 4.01 6.69
C LEU A 111 -8.25 2.53 7.06
N THR A 112 -8.00 2.19 8.33
CA THR A 112 -8.02 0.79 8.80
C THR A 112 -9.36 0.12 8.52
N ILE A 113 -10.48 0.82 8.70
CA ILE A 113 -11.82 0.29 8.39
C ILE A 113 -11.95 -0.01 6.90
N LEU A 114 -11.46 0.86 6.02
CA LEU A 114 -11.50 0.62 4.57
C LEU A 114 -10.74 -0.66 4.20
N HIS A 115 -9.54 -0.88 4.77
CA HIS A 115 -8.80 -2.13 4.56
C HIS A 115 -9.58 -3.36 5.04
N VAL A 116 -10.20 -3.28 6.22
CA VAL A 116 -11.02 -4.38 6.77
C VAL A 116 -12.19 -4.70 5.84
N VAL A 117 -12.87 -3.68 5.31
CA VAL A 117 -14.02 -3.86 4.40
C VAL A 117 -13.56 -4.54 3.11
N LEU A 118 -12.49 -4.08 2.48
CA LEU A 118 -12.00 -4.65 1.22
C LEU A 118 -11.49 -6.09 1.37
N ILE A 119 -10.84 -6.43 2.49
CA ILE A 119 -10.39 -7.81 2.77
C ILE A 119 -11.59 -8.73 2.98
N ARG A 120 -12.61 -8.26 3.72
CA ARG A 120 -13.86 -9.02 3.90
C ARG A 120 -14.58 -9.22 2.58
N GLU A 121 -14.60 -8.19 1.74
CA GLU A 121 -15.23 -8.27 0.41
C GLU A 121 -14.53 -9.30 -0.47
N HIS A 122 -13.19 -9.29 -0.51
CA HIS A 122 -12.42 -10.32 -1.19
C HIS A 122 -12.78 -11.73 -0.71
N ASN A 123 -12.83 -11.95 0.61
CA ASN A 123 -13.16 -13.25 1.18
C ASN A 123 -14.63 -13.65 0.93
N ARG A 124 -15.54 -12.68 0.85
CA ARG A 124 -16.94 -12.87 0.46
C ARG A 124 -17.02 -13.34 -0.99
N VAL A 125 -16.41 -12.61 -1.92
CA VAL A 125 -16.36 -12.93 -3.35
C VAL A 125 -15.71 -14.28 -3.61
N ALA A 126 -14.54 -14.54 -3.01
CA ALA A 126 -13.86 -15.84 -3.13
C ALA A 126 -14.75 -17.00 -2.63
N GLY A 127 -15.49 -16.78 -1.53
CA GLY A 127 -16.46 -17.74 -1.01
C GLY A 127 -17.62 -18.03 -1.96
N TYR A 128 -18.15 -17.01 -2.64
CA TYR A 128 -19.18 -17.18 -3.67
C TYR A 128 -18.64 -17.88 -4.92
N LEU A 129 -17.46 -17.47 -5.40
CA LEU A 129 -16.82 -18.08 -6.57
C LEU A 129 -16.51 -19.56 -6.34
N ASN A 130 -16.08 -19.94 -5.13
CA ASN A 130 -15.82 -21.35 -4.79
C ASN A 130 -17.10 -22.19 -4.78
N LYS A 131 -18.24 -21.61 -4.37
CA LYS A 131 -19.55 -22.30 -4.43
C LYS A 131 -20.05 -22.46 -5.86
N LEU A 132 -19.86 -21.44 -6.69
CA LEU A 132 -20.27 -21.46 -8.11
C LEU A 132 -19.36 -22.35 -8.96
N ASN A 133 -18.07 -22.39 -8.64
CA ASN A 133 -17.05 -23.14 -9.38
C ASN A 133 -16.23 -24.03 -8.44
N PRO A 134 -16.78 -25.16 -7.95
CA PRO A 134 -16.06 -26.06 -7.04
C PRO A 134 -14.79 -26.70 -7.64
N HIS A 135 -14.65 -26.64 -8.97
CA HIS A 135 -13.53 -27.20 -9.72
C HIS A 135 -12.33 -26.23 -9.84
N TRP A 136 -12.43 -25.00 -9.34
CA TRP A 136 -11.34 -24.04 -9.42
C TRP A 136 -10.30 -24.24 -8.33
N ASP A 137 -9.02 -24.10 -8.71
CA ASP A 137 -7.89 -24.08 -7.78
C ASP A 137 -7.85 -22.77 -6.96
N ASP A 138 -7.18 -22.80 -5.81
CA ASP A 138 -6.98 -21.67 -4.89
C ASP A 138 -6.42 -20.44 -5.61
N ASN A 139 -5.43 -20.62 -6.48
CA ASN A 139 -4.84 -19.52 -7.24
C ASN A 139 -5.84 -18.87 -8.19
N LYS A 140 -6.66 -19.68 -8.87
CA LYS A 140 -7.67 -19.17 -9.78
C LYS A 140 -8.74 -18.41 -9.02
N LEU A 141 -9.23 -18.96 -7.90
CA LEU A 141 -10.18 -18.29 -7.02
C LEU A 141 -9.66 -16.94 -6.51
N PHE A 142 -8.41 -16.91 -6.03
CA PHE A 142 -7.78 -15.69 -5.53
C PHE A 142 -7.68 -14.60 -6.62
N HIS A 143 -7.20 -14.98 -7.82
CA HIS A 143 -7.04 -14.01 -8.91
C HIS A 143 -8.36 -13.51 -9.46
N GLU A 144 -9.38 -14.36 -9.58
CA GLU A 144 -10.71 -13.93 -10.03
C GLU A 144 -11.40 -13.06 -8.97
N ALA A 145 -11.32 -13.41 -7.69
CA ALA A 145 -11.80 -12.55 -6.61
C ALA A 145 -11.07 -11.20 -6.60
N ARG A 146 -9.74 -11.19 -6.80
CA ARG A 146 -8.96 -9.96 -6.91
C ARG A 146 -9.42 -9.07 -8.05
N LYS A 147 -9.68 -9.62 -9.24
CA LYS A 147 -10.16 -8.85 -10.41
C LYS A 147 -11.49 -8.16 -10.11
N ILE A 148 -12.43 -8.87 -9.50
CA ILE A 148 -13.77 -8.34 -9.18
C ILE A 148 -13.65 -7.18 -8.17
N VAL A 149 -12.92 -7.37 -7.08
CA VAL A 149 -12.76 -6.33 -6.05
C VAL A 149 -12.04 -5.09 -6.59
N ILE A 150 -11.09 -5.27 -7.53
CA ILE A 150 -10.45 -4.14 -8.23
C ILE A 150 -11.48 -3.38 -9.06
N ALA A 151 -12.33 -4.08 -9.81
CA ALA A 151 -13.36 -3.46 -10.61
C ALA A 151 -14.38 -2.69 -9.75
N GLU A 152 -14.80 -3.25 -8.61
CA GLU A 152 -15.67 -2.57 -7.64
C GLU A 152 -15.02 -1.28 -7.12
N HIS A 153 -13.74 -1.34 -6.72
CA HIS A 153 -13.02 -0.18 -6.22
C HIS A 153 -12.87 0.91 -7.28
N GLN A 154 -12.54 0.54 -8.52
CA GLN A 154 -12.45 1.48 -9.64
C GLN A 154 -13.82 2.11 -9.96
N HIS A 155 -14.89 1.31 -9.92
CA HIS A 155 -16.24 1.79 -10.17
C HIS A 155 -16.65 2.85 -9.13
N ILE A 156 -16.47 2.56 -7.83
CA ILE A 156 -16.75 3.52 -6.76
C ILE A 156 -15.93 4.81 -6.95
N SER A 157 -14.63 4.68 -7.24
CA SER A 157 -13.75 5.84 -7.41
C SER A 157 -14.17 6.74 -8.58
N TYR A 158 -14.50 6.17 -9.74
CA TYR A 158 -14.82 6.95 -10.94
C TYR A 158 -16.27 7.39 -11.08
N TYR A 159 -17.22 6.57 -10.64
CA TYR A 159 -18.65 6.83 -10.84
C TYR A 159 -19.33 7.44 -9.63
N GLU A 160 -18.85 7.17 -8.42
CA GLU A 160 -19.43 7.73 -7.19
C GLU A 160 -18.60 8.90 -6.67
N TRP A 161 -17.29 8.71 -6.49
CA TRP A 161 -16.45 9.70 -5.82
C TRP A 161 -16.03 10.86 -6.73
N LEU A 162 -15.53 10.56 -7.93
CA LEU A 162 -15.01 11.58 -8.85
C LEU A 162 -16.04 12.65 -9.25
N PRO A 163 -17.31 12.33 -9.55
CA PRO A 163 -18.31 13.32 -9.94
C PRO A 163 -18.76 14.25 -8.80
N ILE A 164 -18.55 13.86 -7.54
CA ILE A 164 -18.82 14.73 -6.38
C ILE A 164 -17.65 15.71 -6.19
N PHE A 165 -16.45 15.31 -6.58
CA PHE A 165 -15.24 16.09 -6.41
C PHE A 165 -15.03 17.14 -7.50
N LEU A 166 -15.45 16.83 -8.74
CA LEU A 166 -15.40 17.73 -9.90
C LEU A 166 -16.64 18.61 -9.98
#